data_AF-A0AAX6I2R7-F1
#
_entry.id   AF-A0AAX6I2R7-F1
#
_cell.length_a   1.000
_cell.length_b   1.000
_cell.length_c   1.000
_cell.angle_alpha   90.00
_cell.angle_beta   90.00
_cell.angle_gamma   90.00
#
_symmetry.space_group_name_H-M   'P 1'
#
loop_
_entity.id
_entity.type
_entity.pdbx_description
1 polymer ?
#
loop_
_entity_poly.entity_id
_entity_poly.type
_entity_poly.pdbx_seq_one_letter_code
_entity_poly.pdbx_strand_id
1 'polypeptide(L)'
;MLSSSSSTIHAPPPPITTVSQRKLACSKKKKRATTSITCKRAPPKWLPPSTSVPLPPLSAFPLAASISILLWSTPAYAGFLSGSTGLESVPGPQLPQFDFLNKWNDTNQKRYAELDSKFKSSTVLKDLLEKSKLNKERNRQEIQDKYCLRGAEWGVGDCSTQGMTDEEKDSFIAMLKKRVGE
;
A
#
# COMPACT_ATOMS: atom_id res chain seq x y z
N MET A 1 61.29 29.48 -22.61
CA MET A 1 61.52 28.03 -22.51
C MET A 1 60.48 27.45 -21.55
N LEU A 2 59.72 26.47 -22.07
CA LEU A 2 58.98 25.36 -21.44
C LEU A 2 58.07 25.69 -20.23
N SER A 3 56.75 25.67 -20.41
CA SER A 3 55.85 24.47 -20.31
C SER A 3 55.81 23.94 -18.86
N SER A 4 54.65 23.82 -18.21
CA SER A 4 53.54 23.00 -18.67
C SER A 4 52.21 23.37 -18.00
N SER A 5 51.18 23.48 -18.83
CA SER A 5 49.77 23.42 -18.47
C SER A 5 49.38 21.96 -18.19
N SER A 6 48.57 21.68 -17.18
CA SER A 6 47.90 20.38 -17.05
C SER A 6 46.47 20.58 -16.55
N SER A 7 45.60 20.75 -17.54
CA SER A 7 44.14 20.69 -17.43
C SER A 7 43.75 19.22 -17.34
N THR A 8 43.20 18.79 -16.20
CA THR A 8 42.65 17.43 -16.08
C THR A 8 41.29 17.39 -16.79
N ILE A 9 41.30 16.78 -17.96
CA ILE A 9 40.12 16.49 -18.78
C ILE A 9 39.33 15.36 -18.09
N HIS A 10 38.09 15.66 -17.70
CA HIS A 10 37.12 14.64 -17.27
C HIS A 10 36.80 13.72 -18.46
N ALA A 11 37.18 12.45 -18.36
CA ALA A 11 36.82 11.43 -19.33
C ALA A 11 35.34 11.01 -19.17
N PRO A 12 34.59 10.80 -20.27
CA PRO A 12 33.23 10.28 -20.23
C PRO A 12 33.21 8.78 -19.87
N PRO A 13 32.12 8.29 -19.25
CA PRO A 13 31.99 6.88 -18.87
C PRO A 13 31.92 5.94 -20.10
N PRO A 14 32.39 4.69 -19.96
CA PRO A 14 32.40 3.72 -21.06
C PRO A 14 30.98 3.28 -21.47
N PRO A 15 30.76 2.93 -22.74
CA PRO A 15 29.45 2.51 -23.25
C PRO A 15 29.05 1.14 -22.70
N ILE A 16 27.81 1.06 -22.22
CA ILE A 16 27.16 -0.18 -21.77
C ILE A 16 27.04 -1.14 -22.95
N THR A 17 27.54 -2.36 -22.76
CA THR A 17 27.48 -3.46 -23.71
C THR A 17 26.02 -3.82 -24.03
N THR A 18 25.73 -3.85 -25.32
CA THR A 18 24.46 -4.17 -25.94
C THR A 18 23.97 -5.57 -25.58
N VAL A 19 22.80 -5.65 -24.91
CA VAL A 19 22.00 -6.88 -24.83
C VAL A 19 21.29 -7.10 -26.16
N SER A 20 21.45 -8.32 -26.67
CA SER A 20 20.96 -8.85 -27.95
C SER A 20 19.48 -8.52 -28.22
N GLN A 21 19.25 -7.58 -29.15
CA GLN A 21 17.93 -7.36 -29.73
C GLN A 21 17.70 -8.38 -30.86
N ARG A 22 16.77 -9.32 -30.62
CA ARG A 22 16.19 -10.11 -31.71
C ARG A 22 15.38 -9.18 -32.60
N LYS A 23 15.89 -8.90 -33.81
CA LYS A 23 15.18 -8.21 -34.88
C LYS A 23 13.95 -9.02 -35.28
N LEU A 24 12.74 -8.57 -34.95
CA LEU A 24 11.56 -8.96 -35.72
C LEU A 24 11.48 -8.07 -36.96
N ALA A 25 11.88 -8.63 -38.10
CA ALA A 25 11.62 -8.02 -39.40
C ALA A 25 10.11 -8.12 -39.68
N CYS A 26 9.38 -7.01 -39.58
CA CYS A 26 8.01 -6.92 -40.08
C CYS A 26 8.06 -6.47 -41.54
N SER A 27 7.87 -7.40 -42.47
CA SER A 27 7.76 -7.11 -43.90
C SER A 27 6.36 -6.55 -44.19
N LYS A 28 6.29 -5.34 -44.75
CA LYS A 28 5.01 -4.74 -45.17
C LYS A 28 4.52 -5.44 -46.44
N LYS A 29 3.56 -6.34 -46.32
CA LYS A 29 2.71 -6.75 -47.44
C LYS A 29 1.35 -6.07 -47.30
N LYS A 30 1.11 -5.10 -48.20
CA LYS A 30 -0.17 -4.44 -48.42
C LYS A 30 -1.08 -5.43 -49.15
N LYS A 31 -2.03 -6.07 -48.46
CA LYS A 31 -3.25 -6.60 -49.07
C LYS A 31 -4.45 -6.43 -48.12
N ARG A 32 -5.56 -6.17 -48.79
CA ARG A 32 -6.84 -5.63 -48.39
C ARG A 32 -7.70 -6.69 -47.69
N ALA A 33 -8.70 -6.21 -46.94
CA ALA A 33 -9.92 -6.91 -46.50
C ALA A 33 -9.90 -7.62 -45.12
N THR A 34 -10.58 -6.95 -44.19
CA THR A 34 -11.45 -7.41 -43.11
C THR A 34 -11.51 -8.92 -42.84
N THR A 35 -11.14 -9.32 -41.62
CA THR A 35 -11.74 -10.48 -40.93
C THR A 35 -11.49 -10.35 -39.42
N SER A 36 -12.57 -10.38 -38.64
CA SER A 36 -12.55 -10.38 -37.17
C SER A 36 -11.88 -11.65 -36.64
N ILE A 37 -10.85 -11.51 -35.81
CA ILE A 37 -10.22 -12.65 -35.12
C ILE A 37 -10.53 -12.55 -33.62
N THR A 38 -11.45 -13.40 -33.20
CA THR A 38 -11.71 -13.78 -31.81
C THR A 38 -10.51 -14.58 -31.29
N CYS A 39 -9.74 -14.03 -30.36
CA CYS A 39 -8.68 -14.79 -29.69
C CYS A 39 -9.25 -15.55 -28.47
N LYS A 40 -9.34 -16.88 -28.56
CA LYS A 40 -9.52 -17.73 -27.39
C LYS A 40 -8.24 -17.74 -26.56
N ARG A 41 -8.31 -17.22 -25.34
CA ARG A 41 -7.22 -17.27 -24.35
C ARG A 41 -7.39 -18.55 -23.55
N ALA A 42 -6.36 -19.40 -23.50
CA ALA A 42 -6.31 -20.54 -22.58
C ALA A 42 -6.31 -20.04 -21.12
N PRO A 43 -7.11 -20.62 -20.22
CA PRO A 43 -7.15 -20.17 -18.83
C PRO A 43 -5.92 -20.69 -18.05
N PRO A 44 -5.35 -19.87 -17.15
CA PRO A 44 -4.41 -20.37 -16.16
C PRO A 44 -5.14 -21.33 -15.20
N LYS A 45 -4.52 -22.49 -14.94
CA LYS A 45 -4.90 -23.41 -13.86
C LYS A 45 -4.68 -22.70 -12.52
N TRP A 46 -5.34 -23.18 -11.47
CA TRP A 46 -5.31 -22.70 -10.07
C TRP A 46 -6.40 -21.66 -9.71
N LEU A 47 -7.64 -22.14 -9.59
CA LEU A 47 -8.71 -21.55 -8.76
C LEU A 47 -9.22 -22.63 -7.81
N PRO A 48 -9.45 -22.34 -6.50
CA PRO A 48 -10.12 -23.27 -5.59
C PRO A 48 -11.62 -23.39 -5.94
N PRO A 49 -12.29 -24.51 -5.59
CA PRO A 49 -13.63 -24.82 -6.07
C PRO A 49 -14.71 -24.02 -5.33
N SER A 50 -15.53 -23.30 -6.10
CA SER A 50 -16.82 -22.76 -5.66
C SER A 50 -17.76 -23.90 -5.26
N THR A 51 -18.14 -23.94 -3.98
CA THR A 51 -19.23 -24.79 -3.49
C THR A 51 -20.52 -23.96 -3.51
N SER A 52 -21.36 -24.22 -4.52
CA SER A 52 -22.75 -23.78 -4.55
C SER A 52 -23.59 -24.71 -3.67
N VAL A 53 -24.17 -24.19 -2.60
CA VAL A 53 -25.19 -24.89 -1.81
C VAL A 53 -26.55 -24.22 -2.06
N PRO A 54 -27.59 -24.96 -2.45
CA PRO A 54 -28.92 -24.41 -2.70
C PRO A 54 -29.69 -24.22 -1.38
N LEU A 55 -30.35 -23.06 -1.21
CA LEU A 55 -31.31 -22.81 -0.14
C LEU A 55 -32.62 -23.57 -0.41
N PRO A 56 -33.19 -24.29 0.58
CA PRO A 56 -34.61 -24.64 0.59
C PRO A 56 -35.42 -23.56 1.35
N PRO A 57 -36.68 -23.28 0.96
CA PRO A 57 -37.53 -22.34 1.66
C PRO A 57 -38.26 -23.04 2.79
N LEU A 58 -38.28 -22.48 4.00
CA LEU A 58 -39.29 -22.84 5.01
C LEU A 58 -39.63 -21.63 5.88
N SER A 59 -40.93 -21.41 5.91
CA SER A 59 -41.72 -20.47 6.68
C SER A 59 -41.42 -20.51 8.19
N ALA A 60 -41.23 -19.31 8.75
CA ALA A 60 -41.66 -18.84 10.07
C ALA A 60 -41.53 -19.79 11.28
N PHE A 61 -40.36 -19.89 11.93
CA PHE A 61 -40.24 -20.21 13.38
C PHE A 61 -38.88 -19.79 14.05
N PRO A 62 -38.35 -18.54 13.96
CA PRO A 62 -37.16 -18.15 14.73
C PRO A 62 -37.48 -17.45 16.07
N LEU A 63 -38.76 -17.37 16.47
CA LEU A 63 -39.15 -16.60 17.67
C LEU A 63 -39.32 -17.43 18.95
N ALA A 64 -39.46 -18.75 18.86
CA ALA A 64 -39.67 -19.59 20.05
C ALA A 64 -38.35 -20.00 20.75
N ALA A 65 -37.25 -20.11 20.01
CA ALA A 65 -35.96 -20.53 20.57
C ALA A 65 -35.32 -19.45 21.48
N SER A 66 -35.65 -18.17 21.31
CA SER A 66 -35.11 -17.08 22.12
C SER A 66 -35.72 -17.01 23.53
N ILE A 67 -36.94 -17.51 23.73
CA ILE A 67 -37.64 -17.44 25.01
C ILE A 67 -37.06 -18.48 26.00
N SER A 68 -36.61 -19.62 25.50
CA SER A 68 -35.97 -20.67 26.32
C SER A 68 -34.63 -20.24 26.91
N ILE A 69 -33.91 -19.30 26.27
CA ILE A 69 -32.64 -18.74 26.77
C ILE A 69 -32.88 -17.79 27.95
N LEU A 70 -34.00 -17.06 27.95
CA LEU A 70 -34.36 -16.15 29.04
C LEU A 70 -34.88 -16.91 30.26
N LEU A 71 -35.66 -17.98 30.04
CA LEU A 71 -36.27 -18.77 31.12
C LEU A 71 -35.33 -19.83 31.73
N TRP A 72 -34.19 -20.13 31.10
CA TRP A 72 -33.08 -20.94 31.65
C TRP A 72 -31.96 -20.06 32.24
N SER A 73 -32.26 -18.84 32.66
CA SER A 73 -31.34 -18.14 33.58
C SER A 73 -31.59 -18.67 34.99
N THR A 74 -30.85 -19.72 35.38
CA THR A 74 -30.62 -19.97 36.81
C THR A 74 -30.01 -18.67 37.37
N PRO A 75 -30.59 -18.06 38.42
CA PRO A 75 -30.00 -16.87 39.00
C PRO A 75 -28.64 -17.27 39.59
N ALA A 76 -27.58 -17.04 38.83
CA ALA A 76 -26.23 -17.17 39.31
C ALA A 76 -26.09 -16.15 40.44
N TYR A 77 -25.93 -16.66 41.66
CA TYR A 77 -25.59 -15.89 42.85
C TYR A 77 -24.23 -15.22 42.63
N ALA A 78 -24.22 -14.10 41.91
CA ALA A 78 -23.05 -13.26 41.64
C ALA A 78 -22.75 -12.43 42.90
N GLY A 79 -22.37 -13.11 43.98
CA GLY A 79 -22.18 -12.45 45.27
C GLY A 79 -21.26 -13.16 46.27
N PHE A 80 -20.75 -14.37 45.99
CA PHE A 80 -19.79 -15.04 46.89
C PHE A 80 -18.39 -15.29 46.32
N LEU A 81 -18.15 -15.01 45.04
CA LEU A 81 -16.82 -15.15 44.42
C LEU A 81 -16.21 -13.81 43.98
N SER A 82 -16.94 -12.70 44.14
CA SER A 82 -16.44 -11.34 43.88
C SER A 82 -15.60 -10.82 45.05
N GLY A 83 -14.57 -11.59 45.40
CA GLY A 83 -13.72 -11.32 46.56
C GLY A 83 -12.53 -12.25 46.73
N SER A 84 -12.45 -13.37 46.00
CA SER A 84 -11.18 -14.09 45.91
C SER A 84 -10.23 -13.30 45.01
N THR A 85 -9.29 -12.59 45.63
CA THR A 85 -8.08 -12.14 44.95
C THR A 85 -7.48 -13.37 44.26
N GLY A 86 -7.60 -13.46 42.94
CA GLY A 86 -7.00 -14.57 42.22
C GLY A 86 -5.48 -14.57 42.40
N LEU A 87 -4.86 -15.73 42.18
CA LEU A 87 -3.40 -15.95 42.28
C LEU A 87 -2.58 -14.98 41.39
N GLU A 88 -3.24 -14.22 40.51
CA GLU A 88 -2.68 -13.16 39.67
C GLU A 88 -2.13 -11.93 40.42
N SER A 89 -2.38 -11.80 41.72
CA SER A 89 -1.84 -10.71 42.55
C SER A 89 -0.69 -11.15 43.47
N VAL A 90 -0.26 -12.41 43.47
CA VAL A 90 0.92 -12.80 44.26
C VAL A 90 2.15 -12.37 43.46
N PRO A 91 2.86 -11.28 43.86
CA PRO A 91 4.06 -10.87 43.15
C PRO A 91 5.03 -12.04 43.19
N GLY A 92 5.43 -12.51 42.01
CA GLY A 92 6.39 -13.59 41.88
C GLY A 92 7.65 -13.26 42.69
N PRO A 93 8.27 -14.25 43.33
CA PRO A 93 9.48 -14.02 44.11
C PRO A 93 10.51 -13.31 43.24
N GLN A 94 11.20 -12.31 43.80
CA GLN A 94 12.24 -11.60 43.06
C GLN A 94 13.29 -12.62 42.61
N LEU A 95 13.45 -12.76 41.28
CA LEU A 95 14.45 -13.66 40.75
C LEU A 95 15.82 -13.17 41.23
N PRO A 96 16.68 -14.06 41.77
CA PRO A 96 18.04 -13.70 42.12
C PRO A 96 18.73 -13.12 40.88
N GLN A 97 19.24 -11.89 41.02
CA GLN A 97 19.93 -11.22 39.93
C GLN A 97 21.29 -11.87 39.75
N PHE A 98 21.39 -12.76 38.77
CA PHE A 98 22.67 -13.32 38.37
C PHE A 98 23.37 -12.35 37.41
N ASP A 99 24.59 -11.95 37.75
CA ASP A 99 25.40 -11.03 36.94
C ASP A 99 25.55 -11.49 35.47
N PHE A 100 25.54 -12.81 35.25
CA PHE A 100 25.55 -13.40 33.91
C PHE A 100 24.28 -13.08 33.10
N LEU A 101 23.08 -13.21 33.71
CA LEU A 101 21.81 -12.96 33.01
C LEU A 101 21.65 -11.49 32.65
N ASN A 102 22.04 -10.60 33.56
CA ASN A 102 22.04 -9.15 33.31
C ASN A 102 23.01 -8.80 32.19
N LYS A 103 24.27 -9.29 32.25
CA LYS A 103 25.26 -9.07 31.20
C LYS A 103 24.83 -9.65 29.85
N TRP A 104 24.17 -10.81 29.84
CA TRP A 104 23.63 -11.42 28.63
C TRP A 104 22.48 -10.60 28.05
N ASN A 105 21.53 -10.15 28.88
CA ASN A 105 20.42 -9.30 28.45
C ASN A 105 20.94 -7.96 27.88
N ASP A 106 21.86 -7.31 28.59
CA ASP A 106 22.52 -6.07 28.13
C ASP A 106 23.24 -6.26 26.80
N THR A 107 23.93 -7.40 26.64
CA THR A 107 24.62 -7.72 25.38
C THR A 107 23.62 -7.91 24.25
N ASN A 108 22.53 -8.63 24.47
CA ASN A 108 21.48 -8.79 23.45
C ASN A 108 20.82 -7.46 23.10
N GLN A 109 20.47 -6.64 24.09
CA GLN A 109 19.89 -5.31 23.86
C GLN A 109 20.83 -4.42 23.04
N LYS A 110 22.13 -4.45 23.34
CA LYS A 110 23.15 -3.75 22.53
C LYS A 110 23.19 -4.29 21.10
N ARG A 111 23.15 -5.61 20.90
CA ARG A 111 23.08 -6.20 19.55
C ARG A 111 21.84 -5.78 18.78
N TYR A 112 20.67 -5.73 19.41
CA TYR A 112 19.45 -5.25 18.76
C TYR A 112 19.55 -3.78 18.38
N ALA A 113 20.07 -2.93 19.28
CA ALA A 113 20.26 -1.50 18.99
C ALA A 113 21.28 -1.28 17.86
N GLU A 114 22.38 -2.03 17.84
CA GLU A 114 23.36 -2.02 16.75
C GLU A 114 22.72 -2.42 15.43
N LEU A 115 21.95 -3.51 15.39
CA LEU A 115 21.29 -3.98 14.18
C LEU A 115 20.21 -3.02 13.69
N ASP A 116 19.42 -2.44 14.59
CA ASP A 116 18.42 -1.43 14.26
C ASP A 116 19.07 -0.15 13.72
N SER A 117 20.18 0.31 14.31
CA SER A 117 20.94 1.45 13.78
C SER A 117 21.52 1.16 12.39
N LYS A 118 22.05 -0.04 12.17
CA LYS A 118 22.54 -0.50 10.86
C LYS A 118 21.40 -0.54 9.84
N PHE A 119 20.24 -1.07 10.22
CA PHE A 119 19.06 -1.13 9.36
C PHE A 119 18.56 0.28 8.99
N LYS A 120 18.45 1.18 9.97
CA LYS A 120 18.09 2.60 9.77
C LYS A 120 19.10 3.34 8.89
N SER A 121 20.38 3.00 9.01
CA SER A 121 21.44 3.59 8.20
C SER A 121 21.53 3.03 6.78
N SER A 122 20.90 1.86 6.52
CA SER A 122 20.99 1.16 5.24
C SER A 122 20.50 2.03 4.08
N THR A 123 21.16 1.90 2.94
CA THR A 123 20.82 2.66 1.72
C THR A 123 19.42 2.33 1.22
N VAL A 124 19.04 1.05 1.32
CA VAL A 124 17.74 0.53 0.87
C VAL A 124 16.60 1.17 1.66
N LEU A 125 16.69 1.22 3.00
CA LEU A 125 15.62 1.80 3.81
C LEU A 125 15.45 3.29 3.55
N LYS A 126 16.56 4.03 3.40
CA LYS A 126 16.54 5.47 3.12
C LYS A 126 15.88 5.77 1.79
N ASP A 127 16.24 5.04 0.73
CA ASP A 127 15.64 5.17 -0.61
C ASP A 127 14.14 4.84 -0.59
N LEU A 128 13.74 3.76 0.09
CA LEU A 128 12.31 3.40 0.22
C LEU A 128 11.51 4.45 0.99
N LEU A 129 12.09 5.04 2.04
CA LEU A 129 11.45 6.07 2.83
C LEU A 129 11.32 7.38 2.05
N GLU A 130 12.33 7.75 1.29
CA GLU A 130 12.29 8.90 0.37
C GLU A 130 11.23 8.69 -0.72
N LYS A 131 11.24 7.53 -1.38
CA LYS A 131 10.22 7.16 -2.38
C LYS A 131 8.82 7.16 -1.80
N SER A 132 8.63 6.67 -0.58
CA SER A 132 7.33 6.67 0.09
C SER A 132 6.82 8.09 0.35
N LYS A 133 7.70 8.99 0.80
CA LYS A 133 7.36 10.41 1.00
C LYS A 133 7.01 11.10 -0.31
N LEU A 134 7.82 10.91 -1.35
CA LEU A 134 7.55 11.47 -2.67
C LEU A 134 6.26 10.93 -3.28
N ASN A 135 5.99 9.63 -3.12
CA ASN A 135 4.76 9.02 -3.62
C ASN A 135 3.52 9.52 -2.86
N LYS A 136 3.62 9.72 -1.55
CA LYS A 136 2.54 10.28 -0.74
C LYS A 136 2.17 11.69 -1.22
N GLU A 137 3.16 12.54 -1.45
CA GLU A 137 2.92 13.91 -1.89
C GLU A 137 2.42 13.97 -3.33
N ARG A 138 2.99 13.17 -4.25
CA ARG A 138 2.48 13.07 -5.63
C ARG A 138 1.05 12.55 -5.67
N ASN A 139 0.73 11.49 -4.94
CA ASN A 139 -0.64 10.97 -4.86
C ASN A 139 -1.62 11.98 -4.26
N ARG A 140 -1.20 12.77 -3.26
CA ARG A 140 -2.02 13.86 -2.72
C ARG A 140 -2.34 14.90 -3.80
N GLN A 141 -1.33 15.34 -4.55
CA GLN A 141 -1.48 16.33 -5.62
C GLN A 141 -2.33 15.78 -6.76
N GLU A 142 -2.06 14.57 -7.25
CA GLU A 142 -2.85 13.93 -8.31
C GLU A 142 -4.32 13.79 -7.93
N ILE A 143 -4.61 13.44 -6.67
CA ILE A 143 -5.98 13.36 -6.16
C ILE A 143 -6.61 14.75 -6.11
N GLN A 144 -5.91 15.75 -5.57
CA GLN A 144 -6.40 17.12 -5.50
C GLN A 144 -6.67 17.70 -6.89
N ASP A 145 -5.76 17.51 -7.84
CA ASP A 145 -5.90 17.97 -9.22
C ASP A 145 -7.11 17.34 -9.91
N LYS A 146 -7.37 16.04 -9.69
CA LYS A 146 -8.58 15.35 -10.20
C LYS A 146 -9.87 15.92 -9.61
N TYR A 147 -9.90 16.17 -8.30
CA TYR A 147 -11.06 16.79 -7.65
C TYR A 147 -11.26 18.23 -8.09
N CYS A 148 -10.17 18.98 -8.26
CA CYS A 148 -10.19 20.36 -8.69
C CYS A 148 -10.67 20.48 -10.14
N LEU A 149 -10.21 19.60 -11.03
CA LEU A 149 -10.68 19.51 -12.42
C LEU A 149 -12.18 19.25 -12.49
N ARG A 150 -12.66 18.27 -11.73
CA ARG A 150 -14.10 18.01 -11.64
C ARG A 150 -14.84 19.20 -11.02
N GLY A 151 -14.33 19.80 -9.95
CA GLY A 151 -14.96 20.98 -9.35
C GLY A 151 -15.06 22.17 -10.31
N ALA A 152 -14.03 22.39 -11.13
CA ALA A 152 -13.98 23.44 -12.13
C ALA A 152 -14.97 23.20 -13.29
N GLU A 153 -15.15 21.95 -13.71
CA GLU A 153 -16.12 21.58 -14.76
C GLU A 153 -17.57 21.77 -14.30
N TRP A 154 -17.86 21.45 -13.04
CA TRP A 154 -19.21 21.51 -12.48
C TRP A 154 -19.50 22.85 -11.79
N GLY A 155 -18.50 23.71 -11.60
CA GLY A 155 -18.63 25.02 -10.96
C GLY A 155 -18.85 24.98 -9.44
N VAL A 156 -18.42 23.91 -8.74
CA VAL A 156 -18.70 23.70 -7.31
C VAL A 156 -17.42 23.48 -6.50
N GLY A 157 -17.35 24.08 -5.31
CA GLY A 157 -16.29 23.86 -4.31
C GLY A 157 -15.14 24.87 -4.36
N ASP A 158 -14.05 24.59 -3.65
CA ASP A 158 -12.89 25.49 -3.50
C ASP A 158 -12.15 25.77 -4.82
N CYS A 159 -12.37 24.95 -5.84
CA CYS A 159 -11.85 25.10 -7.20
C CYS A 159 -12.90 25.61 -8.21
N SER A 160 -14.01 26.19 -7.75
CA SER A 160 -15.06 26.68 -8.64
C SER A 160 -14.54 27.81 -9.54
N THR A 161 -14.89 27.76 -10.81
CA THR A 161 -14.62 28.81 -11.79
C THR A 161 -15.78 29.83 -11.87
N GLN A 162 -16.66 29.82 -10.87
CA GLN A 162 -17.83 30.70 -10.78
C GLN A 162 -17.35 32.16 -10.66
N GLY A 163 -17.72 33.00 -11.63
CA GLY A 163 -17.31 34.41 -11.67
C GLY A 163 -16.09 34.73 -12.55
N MET A 164 -15.42 33.72 -13.12
CA MET A 164 -14.45 33.93 -14.20
C MET A 164 -15.16 34.16 -15.55
N THR A 165 -14.50 34.83 -16.49
CA THR A 165 -14.97 34.88 -17.89
C THR A 165 -14.82 33.51 -18.56
N ASP A 166 -15.66 33.17 -19.53
CA ASP A 166 -15.66 31.81 -20.11
C ASP A 166 -14.31 31.42 -20.73
N GLU A 167 -13.59 32.40 -21.29
CA GLU A 167 -12.22 32.23 -21.80
C GLU A 167 -11.22 31.86 -20.69
N GLU A 168 -11.30 32.54 -19.54
CA GLU A 168 -10.46 32.25 -18.38
C GLU A 168 -10.78 30.86 -17.80
N LYS A 169 -12.06 30.48 -17.77
CA LYS A 169 -12.50 29.14 -17.30
C LYS A 169 -11.85 28.04 -18.13
N ASP A 170 -11.96 28.14 -19.45
CA ASP A 170 -11.43 27.14 -20.37
C ASP A 170 -9.90 27.05 -20.28
N SER A 171 -9.22 28.18 -20.12
CA SER A 171 -7.77 28.21 -19.91
C SER A 171 -7.34 27.50 -18.61
N PHE A 172 -8.10 27.70 -17.54
CA PHE A 172 -7.85 27.08 -16.24
C PHE A 172 -8.11 25.57 -16.27
N ILE A 173 -9.22 25.14 -16.90
CA ILE A 173 -9.54 23.73 -17.09
C ILE A 173 -8.49 23.05 -17.97
N ALA A 174 -8.01 23.71 -19.04
CA ALA A 174 -6.94 23.18 -19.88
C ALA A 174 -5.62 22.99 -19.11
N MET A 175 -5.27 23.92 -18.22
CA MET A 175 -4.11 23.78 -17.34
C MET A 175 -4.26 22.59 -16.38
N LEU A 176 -5.46 22.36 -15.83
CA LEU A 176 -5.73 21.21 -14.96
C LEU A 176 -5.69 19.89 -15.73
N LYS A 177 -6.26 19.81 -16.93
CA LYS A 177 -6.21 18.63 -17.81
C LYS A 177 -4.77 18.23 -18.11
N LYS A 178 -3.92 19.20 -18.42
CA LYS A 178 -2.48 18.99 -18.62
C LYS A 178 -1.75 18.41 -17.39
N ARG A 179 -2.17 18.76 -16.17
CA ARG A 179 -1.60 18.20 -14.92
C ARG A 179 -2.08 16.78 -14.65
N VAL A 180 -3.36 16.50 -14.91
CA VAL A 180 -3.96 15.16 -14.74
C VAL A 180 -3.53 14.18 -15.83
N GLY A 181 -3.12 14.69 -17.01
CA GLY A 181 -2.69 13.90 -18.15
C GLY A 181 -3.82 13.51 -19.10
N GLU A 182 -4.92 14.28 -19.12
CA GLU A 182 -6.03 14.17 -20.08
C GLU A 182 -5.88 15.13 -21.26
#